data_AF-A0A0F9X213-F1
#
_entry.id   AF-A0A0F9X213-F1
#
_cell.length_a   1.000
_cell.length_b   1.000
_cell.length_c   1.000
_cell.angle_alpha   90.00
_cell.angle_beta   90.00
_cell.angle_gamma   90.00
#
_symmetry.space_group_name_H-M   'P 1'
#
loop_
_entity.id
_entity.type
_entity.pdbx_description
1 polymer ?
#
loop_
_entity_poly.entity_id
_entity_poly.type
_entity_poly.pdbx_seq_one_letter_code
_entity_poly.pdbx_strand_id
1 'polypeptide(L)' 'MTRKIKEIAAEIRKDWKKVSIHAEPYLGAMEVIESADNEYYWDSAASVTRYFLSNATTWKGEVARRIKKELNEMIEGIY' A
#
# COMPACT_ATOMS: atom_id res chain seq x y z
N MET A 1 6.08 9.98 -14.06
CA MET A 1 5.29 8.74 -14.06
C MET A 1 5.14 8.31 -12.61
N THR A 2 3.90 8.16 -12.14
CA THR A 2 3.60 7.64 -10.81
C THR A 2 3.90 6.13 -10.79
N ARG A 3 4.57 5.63 -9.75
CA ARG A 3 4.83 4.18 -9.58
C ARG A 3 3.51 3.41 -9.48
N LYS A 4 3.53 2.12 -9.86
CA LYS A 4 2.37 1.24 -9.66
C LYS A 4 2.30 0.75 -8.22
N ILE A 5 1.10 0.49 -7.71
CA ILE A 5 0.89 -0.03 -6.35
C ILE A 5 1.63 -1.36 -6.14
N LYS A 6 1.60 -2.28 -7.12
CA LYS A 6 2.39 -3.53 -7.06
C LYS A 6 3.90 -3.33 -6.91
N GLU A 7 4.46 -2.25 -7.46
CA GLU A 7 5.89 -1.95 -7.33
C GLU A 7 6.22 -1.43 -5.93
N ILE A 8 5.28 -0.71 -5.30
CA ILE A 8 5.39 -0.27 -3.91
C ILE A 8 5.25 -1.47 -2.97
N ALA A 9 4.31 -2.39 -3.24
CA ALA A 9 4.13 -3.62 -2.48
C ALA A 9 5.41 -4.48 -2.46
N ALA A 10 6.04 -4.67 -3.63
CA ALA A 10 7.31 -5.38 -3.74
C ALA A 10 8.44 -4.72 -2.92
N GLU A 11 8.45 -3.40 -2.79
CA GLU A 11 9.42 -2.69 -1.98
C GLU A 11 9.14 -2.85 -0.48
N ILE A 12 7.87 -2.78 -0.07
CA ILE A 12 7.45 -3.03 1.32
C ILE A 12 7.91 -4.41 1.76
N ARG A 13 7.73 -5.46 0.95
CA ARG A 13 8.20 -6.83 1.25
C ARG A 13 9.71 -6.94 1.42
N LYS A 14 10.47 -6.15 0.66
CA LYS A 14 11.94 -6.13 0.76
C LYS A 14 12.40 -5.50 2.06
N ASP A 15 11.74 -4.45 2.51
CA ASP A 15 12.11 -3.72 3.74
C ASP A 15 11.50 -4.36 5.00
N TRP A 16 10.19 -4.58 5.00
CA TRP A 16 9.44 -5.04 6.16
C TRP A 16 9.39 -6.58 6.26
N LYS A 17 10.44 -7.17 6.85
CA LYS A 17 10.59 -8.64 6.91
C LYS A 17 9.51 -9.37 7.72
N LYS A 18 9.00 -8.75 8.79
CA LYS A 18 7.95 -9.30 9.64
C LYS A 18 6.74 -8.39 9.59
N VAL A 19 5.97 -8.53 8.51
CA VAL A 19 4.72 -7.80 8.29
C VAL A 19 3.73 -8.14 9.39
N SER A 20 2.98 -7.14 9.84
CA SER A 20 1.88 -7.33 10.79
C SER A 20 0.80 -8.24 10.19
N ILE A 21 0.28 -9.19 10.97
CA ILE A 21 -0.85 -10.04 10.54
C ILE A 21 -2.08 -9.24 10.10
N HIS A 22 -2.24 -8.02 10.61
CA HIS A 22 -3.34 -7.14 10.26
C HIS A 22 -3.07 -6.33 8.97
N ALA A 23 -1.81 -6.15 8.59
CA ALA A 23 -1.42 -5.45 7.36
C ALA A 23 -1.23 -6.41 6.18
N GLU A 24 -0.85 -7.66 6.48
CA GLU A 24 -0.60 -8.73 5.50
C GLU A 24 -1.69 -8.91 4.44
N PRO A 25 -3.00 -9.00 4.77
CA PRO A 25 -4.03 -9.20 3.74
C PRO A 25 -4.09 -8.03 2.75
N TYR A 26 -3.92 -6.79 3.23
CA TYR A 26 -3.93 -5.60 2.37
C TYR A 26 -2.66 -5.48 1.54
N LEU A 27 -1.50 -5.85 2.11
CA LEU A 27 -0.26 -5.89 1.36
C LEU A 27 -0.31 -6.93 0.23
N GLY A 28 -0.89 -8.11 0.48
CA GLY A 28 -1.13 -9.12 -0.55
C GLY A 28 -2.06 -8.63 -1.65
N ALA A 29 -3.12 -7.89 -1.30
CA ALA A 29 -3.99 -7.24 -2.29
C ALA A 29 -3.22 -6.19 -3.12
N MET A 30 -2.34 -5.39 -2.49
CA MET A 30 -1.51 -4.42 -3.22
C MET A 30 -0.55 -5.07 -4.23
N GLU A 31 -0.14 -6.32 -4.04
CA GLU A 31 0.75 -7.03 -4.97
C GLU A 31 0.08 -7.36 -6.33
N VAL A 32 -1.24 -7.42 -6.36
CA VAL A 32 -2.03 -7.79 -7.56
C VAL A 32 -2.76 -6.58 -8.18
N ILE A 33 -2.70 -5.41 -7.55
CA ILE A 33 -3.27 -4.16 -8.09
C ILE A 33 -2.27 -3.52 -9.07
N GLU A 34 -2.59 -3.59 -10.37
CA GLU A 34 -1.70 -3.09 -11.44
C GLU A 34 -1.90 -1.60 -11.79
N SER A 35 -3.10 -1.04 -11.62
CA SER A 35 -3.37 0.39 -11.73
C SER A 35 -4.31 0.85 -10.61
N ALA A 36 -4.11 2.06 -10.10
CA ALA A 36 -4.94 2.66 -9.06
C ALA A 36 -6.35 3.05 -9.56
N ASP A 37 -6.60 2.84 -10.86
CA ASP A 37 -7.69 3.45 -11.61
C ASP A 37 -8.88 2.50 -11.82
N ASN A 38 -8.76 1.22 -11.44
CA ASN A 38 -9.83 0.22 -11.57
C ASN A 38 -9.96 -0.68 -10.34
N GLU A 39 -11.22 -0.98 -10.01
CA GLU A 39 -11.67 -1.71 -8.83
C GLU A 39 -10.92 -3.03 -8.59
N TYR A 40 -10.58 -3.29 -7.31
CA TYR A 40 -10.16 -4.60 -6.84
C TYR A 40 -11.38 -5.34 -6.28
N TYR A 41 -12.03 -6.15 -7.12
CA TYR A 41 -13.33 -6.77 -6.82
C TYR A 41 -14.41 -5.74 -6.48
N TRP A 42 -14.74 -5.57 -5.19
CA TRP A 42 -15.78 -4.65 -4.70
C TRP A 42 -15.15 -3.43 -3.99
N ASP A 43 -13.81 -3.43 -3.86
CA ASP A 43 -13.04 -2.42 -3.15
C ASP A 43 -12.24 -1.56 -4.13
N SER A 44 -12.14 -0.26 -3.89
CA SER A 44 -11.22 0.59 -4.66
C SER A 44 -9.78 0.35 -4.22
N ALA A 45 -8.82 0.49 -5.13
CA ALA A 45 -7.39 0.47 -4.78
C ALA A 45 -7.04 1.48 -3.67
N ALA A 46 -7.79 2.59 -3.60
CA ALA A 46 -7.69 3.59 -2.54
C ALA A 46 -8.15 3.09 -1.17
N SER A 47 -9.20 2.26 -1.11
CA SER A 47 -9.67 1.65 0.14
C SER A 47 -8.67 0.60 0.67
N VAL A 48 -8.18 -0.28 -0.19
CA VAL A 48 -7.14 -1.28 0.14
C VAL A 48 -5.89 -0.58 0.69
N THR A 49 -5.43 0.48 0.01
CA THR A 49 -4.27 1.27 0.43
C THR A 49 -4.50 1.94 1.78
N ARG A 50 -5.70 2.50 2.03
CA ARG A 50 -6.04 3.07 3.35
C ARG A 50 -5.98 2.04 4.46
N TYR A 51 -6.60 0.88 4.25
CA TYR A 51 -6.58 -0.18 5.24
C TYR A 51 -5.16 -0.70 5.49
N PHE A 52 -4.33 -0.82 4.46
CA PHE A 52 -2.91 -1.12 4.64
C PHE A 52 -2.24 -0.08 5.56
N LEU A 53 -2.39 1.21 5.28
CA LEU A 53 -1.76 2.28 6.06
C LEU A 53 -2.21 2.30 7.52
N SER A 54 -3.51 2.10 7.78
CA SER A 54 -4.05 1.98 9.15
C SER A 54 -3.46 0.80 9.92
N ASN A 55 -3.11 -0.29 9.24
CA ASN A 55 -2.58 -1.50 9.86
C ASN A 55 -1.03 -1.57 9.86
N ALA A 56 -0.36 -0.67 9.14
CA ALA A 56 1.10 -0.63 9.02
C ALA A 56 1.78 0.19 10.14
N THR A 57 1.12 0.48 11.26
CA THR A 57 1.65 1.36 12.33
C THR A 57 2.93 0.85 12.98
N THR A 58 3.15 -0.46 12.99
CA THR A 58 4.36 -1.11 13.52
C THR A 58 5.54 -1.07 12.55
N TRP A 59 5.31 -0.79 11.27
CA TRP A 59 6.37 -0.58 10.28
C TRP A 59 6.97 0.83 10.43
N LYS A 60 8.25 0.90 10.78
CA LYS A 60 8.97 2.13 11.10
C LYS A 60 10.31 2.19 10.37
N GLY A 61 10.86 3.39 10.23
CA GLY A 61 12.12 3.64 9.52
C GLY A 61 11.94 4.62 8.36
N GLU A 62 13.04 4.97 7.71
CA GLU A 62 13.05 5.94 6.62
C GLU A 62 12.24 5.45 5.41
N VAL A 63 12.41 4.17 5.05
CA VAL A 63 11.67 3.51 3.97
C VAL A 63 10.16 3.51 4.27
N ALA A 64 9.78 3.11 5.49
CA ALA A 64 8.39 3.14 5.93
C ALA A 64 7.76 4.53 5.83
N ARG A 65 8.48 5.57 6.30
CA ARG A 65 8.00 6.95 6.25
C ARG A 65 7.81 7.44 4.81
N ARG A 66 8.76 7.16 3.92
CA ARG A 66 8.68 7.56 2.50
C ARG A 66 7.52 6.87 1.81
N ILE A 67 7.40 5.55 1.95
CA ILE A 67 6.36 4.77 1.26
C ILE A 67 4.97 5.12 1.79
N LYS A 68 4.79 5.29 3.11
CA LYS A 68 3.49 5.71 3.66
C LYS A 68 3.06 7.08 3.14
N LYS A 69 4.01 8.00 2.99
CA LYS A 69 3.75 9.31 2.39
C LYS A 69 3.36 9.18 0.91
N GLU A 70 4.13 8.42 0.14
CA GLU A 70 3.86 8.14 -1.29
C GLU A 70 2.46 7.55 -1.48
N LEU A 71 2.09 6.54 -0.69
CA LEU A 71 0.77 5.91 -0.72
C LEU A 71 -0.36 6.86 -0.32
N ASN A 72 -0.16 7.71 0.70
CA ASN A 72 -1.16 8.72 1.08
C ASN A 72 -1.39 9.74 -0.04
N GLU A 73 -0.33 10.26 -0.64
CA GLU A 73 -0.42 11.22 -1.75
C GLU A 73 -1.15 10.62 -2.96
N MET A 74 -0.95 9.33 -3.24
CA MET A 74 -1.66 8.61 -4.31
C MET A 74 -3.19 8.54 -4.09
N ILE A 75 -3.64 8.42 -2.83
CA ILE A 75 -5.07 8.22 -2.52
C ILE A 75 -5.81 9.51 -2.15
N GLU A 76 -5.11 10.54 -1.69
CA GLU A 76 -5.71 11.86 -1.42
C GLU A 76 -6.11 12.56 -2.73
N GLY A 77 -5.40 12.33 -3.84
CA GLY A 77 -5.72 12.89 -5.15
C GLY A 77 -6.93 12.27 -5.86
N ILE A 78 -7.69 11.38 -5.20
CA ILE A 78 -8.83 10.64 -5.78
C ILE A 78 -10.19 11.25 -5.36
N TYR A 79 -10.19 12.33 -4.56
CA TYR A 79 -11.39 13.08 -4.13
C TYR A 79 -11.57 14.43 -4.81
#